data_AF-A0A3D2DMR9-F1
#
_entry.id   AF-A0A3D2DMR9-F1
#
_cell.length_a   1.000
_cell.length_b   1.000
_cell.length_c   1.000
_cell.angle_alpha   90.00
_cell.angle_beta   90.00
_cell.angle_gamma   90.00
#
_symmetry.space_group_name_H-M   'P 1'
#
loop_
_entity.id
_entity.type
_entity.pdbx_description
1 polymer ?
#
loop_
_entity_poly.entity_id
_entity_poly.type
_entity_poly.pdbx_seq_one_letter_code
_entity_poly.pdbx_strand_id
1 'polypeptide(L)'
;TAKAMVITNSRESAVKYRQAFEDYITKKGYNNIRALVAFSGKVTLKDDEKEYTEAGLNGFGEDKLVAEFDKDDYKVLLVANKYQTGFDQPKLCAMYILKRLRGVNAVQTLS
;
A
#
# COMPACT_ATOMS: atom_id res chain seq x y z
N THR A 1 -12.60 -3.11 11.74
CA THR A 1 -12.47 -1.63 11.62
C THR A 1 -12.36 -1.21 10.16
N ALA A 2 -12.63 0.07 9.84
CA ALA A 2 -12.40 0.62 8.50
C ALA A 2 -10.93 0.50 8.05
N LYS A 3 -10.74 0.38 6.73
CA LYS A 3 -9.45 0.29 6.05
C LYS A 3 -9.36 1.34 4.95
N ALA A 4 -8.14 1.74 4.63
CA ALA A 4 -7.86 2.72 3.58
C ALA A 4 -6.84 2.19 2.57
N MET A 5 -6.98 2.61 1.32
CA MET A 5 -6.02 2.37 0.26
C MET A 5 -5.40 3.69 -0.20
N VAL A 6 -4.10 3.70 -0.44
CA VAL A 6 -3.39 4.85 -0.99
C VAL A 6 -2.76 4.42 -2.30
N ILE A 7 -3.28 4.96 -3.41
CA ILE A 7 -2.78 4.69 -4.75
C ILE A 7 -1.72 5.73 -5.07
N THR A 8 -0.48 5.27 -5.17
CA THR A 8 0.70 6.07 -5.50
C THR A 8 0.94 6.09 -7.01
N ASN A 9 1.66 7.10 -7.48
CA ASN A 9 2.02 7.24 -8.89
C ASN A 9 3.14 6.28 -9.33
N SER A 10 3.94 5.75 -8.40
CA SER A 10 5.11 4.94 -8.68
C SER A 10 5.43 3.96 -7.55
N ARG A 11 6.16 2.89 -7.88
CA ARG A 11 6.60 1.89 -6.90
C ARG A 11 7.59 2.48 -5.89
N GLU A 12 8.49 3.36 -6.34
CA GLU A 12 9.40 4.12 -5.46
C GLU A 12 8.61 4.93 -4.43
N SER A 13 7.53 5.60 -4.86
CA SER A 13 6.67 6.34 -3.95
C SER A 13 5.98 5.43 -2.93
N ALA A 14 5.49 4.26 -3.32
CA ALA A 14 4.93 3.30 -2.37
C ALA A 14 5.93 2.90 -1.26
N VAL A 15 7.20 2.64 -1.63
CA VAL A 15 8.27 2.34 -0.66
C VAL A 15 8.54 3.54 0.25
N LYS A 16 8.71 4.75 -0.30
CA LYS A 16 8.96 5.96 0.49
C LYS A 16 7.81 6.26 1.46
N TYR A 17 6.56 6.12 1.02
CA TYR A 17 5.40 6.29 1.89
C TYR A 17 5.37 5.22 2.98
N ARG A 18 5.73 3.97 2.69
CA ARG A 18 5.77 2.90 3.70
C ARG A 18 6.76 3.22 4.81
N GLN A 19 7.96 3.66 4.46
CA GLN A 19 8.99 4.06 5.43
C GLN A 19 8.49 5.23 6.29
N ALA A 20 7.97 6.28 5.64
CA ALA A 20 7.44 7.45 6.35
C ALA A 20 6.26 7.09 7.28
N PHE A 21 5.39 6.15 6.88
CA PHE A 21 4.29 5.66 7.70
C PHE A 21 4.80 4.95 8.95
N GLU A 22 5.74 4.02 8.83
CA GLU A 22 6.30 3.31 9.98
C GLU A 22 7.06 4.23 10.92
N ASP A 23 7.86 5.15 10.38
CA ASP A 23 8.57 6.14 11.19
C ASP A 23 7.58 6.98 12.01
N TYR A 24 6.47 7.39 11.38
CA TYR A 24 5.42 8.14 12.05
C TYR A 24 4.67 7.32 13.10
N ILE A 25 4.29 6.08 12.77
CA ILE A 25 3.61 5.13 13.66
C ILE A 25 4.48 4.86 14.90
N THR A 26 5.76 4.59 14.68
CA THR A 26 6.76 4.34 15.74
C THR A 26 6.94 5.58 16.60
N LYS A 27 7.13 6.76 15.99
CA LYS A 27 7.30 8.03 16.70
C LYS A 27 6.08 8.40 17.57
N LYS A 28 4.88 7.99 17.15
CA LYS A 28 3.63 8.24 17.89
C LYS A 28 3.22 7.10 18.83
N GLY A 29 3.92 5.96 18.78
CA GLY A 29 3.61 4.80 19.61
C GLY A 29 2.28 4.13 19.26
N TYR A 30 1.84 4.18 17.99
CA TYR A 30 0.63 3.49 17.57
C TYR A 30 0.90 1.99 17.42
N ASN A 31 0.20 1.18 18.20
CA ASN A 31 0.42 -0.28 18.22
C ASN A 31 -0.56 -1.04 17.31
N ASN A 32 -1.66 -0.40 16.91
CA ASN A 32 -2.79 -1.01 16.18
C ASN A 32 -2.98 -0.42 14.77
N ILE A 33 -1.99 0.31 14.27
CA ILE A 33 -1.98 0.88 12.92
C ILE A 33 -0.68 0.45 12.25
N ARG A 34 -0.80 -0.36 11.20
CA ARG A 34 0.32 -0.71 10.32
C ARG A 34 -0.08 -0.53 8.87
N ALA A 35 0.92 -0.23 8.04
CA ALA A 35 0.77 -0.13 6.59
C ALA A 35 1.33 -1.37 5.90
N LEU A 36 0.67 -1.82 4.84
CA LEU A 36 1.18 -2.80 3.89
C LEU A 36 1.48 -2.13 2.55
N VAL A 37 2.32 -2.77 1.74
CA VAL A 37 2.62 -2.32 0.37
C VAL A 37 2.18 -3.36 -0.65
N ALA A 38 1.78 -2.91 -1.84
CA ALA A 38 1.48 -3.78 -2.98
C ALA A 38 2.06 -3.22 -4.28
N PHE A 39 3.07 -3.89 -4.83
CA PHE A 39 3.67 -3.57 -6.12
C PHE A 39 4.40 -4.77 -6.72
N SER A 40 4.50 -4.81 -8.04
CA SER A 40 5.21 -5.88 -8.73
C SER A 40 6.70 -5.61 -8.89
N GLY A 41 7.49 -6.66 -8.69
CA GLY A 41 8.94 -6.67 -8.93
C GLY A 41 9.75 -5.99 -7.83
N LYS A 42 11.00 -5.68 -8.17
CA LYS A 42 11.98 -5.04 -7.28
C LYS A 42 12.04 -3.53 -7.54
N VAL A 43 12.35 -2.77 -6.50
CA VAL A 43 12.49 -1.31 -6.53
C VAL A 43 13.79 -0.92 -5.84
N THR A 44 14.62 -0.12 -6.50
CA THR A 44 15.80 0.50 -5.90
C THR A 44 15.53 2.00 -5.80
N LEU A 45 15.79 2.59 -4.65
CA LEU A 45 15.62 4.04 -4.48
C LEU A 45 16.88 4.75 -4.99
N LYS A 46 16.72 5.93 -5.60
CA LYS A 46 17.89 6.70 -6.08
C LYS A 46 18.86 7.09 -4.96
N ASP A 47 18.34 7.21 -3.75
CA ASP A 47 19.04 7.68 -2.56
C ASP A 47 19.57 6.53 -1.69
N ASP A 48 19.27 5.27 -2.06
CA ASP A 48 19.59 4.07 -1.29
C ASP A 48 19.81 2.89 -2.25
N GLU A 49 21.03 2.34 -2.29
CA GLU A 49 21.39 1.19 -3.15
C GLU A 49 20.65 -0.11 -2.74
N LYS A 50 19.86 -0.06 -1.67
CA LYS A 50 19.04 -1.19 -1.22
C LYS A 50 17.91 -1.51 -2.18
N GLU A 51 17.73 -2.80 -2.40
CA GLU A 51 16.63 -3.34 -3.17
C GLU A 51 15.43 -3.65 -2.25
N TYR A 52 14.25 -3.18 -2.66
CA TYR A 52 13.00 -3.36 -1.97
C TYR A 52 12.06 -4.25 -2.76
N THR A 53 11.41 -5.18 -2.06
CA THR A 53 10.38 -6.06 -2.59
C THR A 53 9.14 -6.00 -1.72
N GLU A 54 7.98 -6.33 -2.29
CA GLU A 54 6.73 -6.43 -1.54
C GLU A 54 6.87 -7.38 -0.34
N ALA A 55 7.42 -8.57 -0.59
CA ALA A 55 7.62 -9.57 0.45
C ALA A 55 8.64 -9.14 1.52
N GLY A 56 9.70 -8.45 1.11
CA GLY A 56 10.71 -7.92 2.04
C GLY A 56 10.15 -6.80 2.94
N LEU A 57 9.26 -5.96 2.41
CA LEU A 57 8.65 -4.86 3.18
C LEU A 57 7.50 -5.32 4.08
N ASN A 58 6.68 -6.26 3.60
CA ASN A 58 5.55 -6.77 4.37
C ASN A 58 5.94 -7.90 5.33
N GLY A 59 7.06 -8.60 5.07
CA GLY A 59 7.52 -9.75 5.85
C GLY A 59 6.83 -11.08 5.47
N PHE A 60 6.04 -11.10 4.41
CA PHE A 60 5.32 -12.29 3.93
C PHE A 60 5.09 -12.22 2.41
N GLY A 61 4.81 -13.37 1.79
CA GLY A 61 4.56 -13.47 0.35
C GLY A 61 3.29 -12.74 -0.11
N GLU A 62 3.28 -12.35 -1.39
CA GLU A 62 2.19 -11.59 -2.01
C GLU A 62 0.83 -12.31 -1.92
N ASP A 63 0.85 -13.65 -1.90
CA ASP A 63 -0.31 -14.54 -1.75
C ASP A 63 -1.06 -14.32 -0.43
N LYS A 64 -0.36 -13.88 0.62
CA LYS A 64 -0.93 -13.65 1.95
C LYS A 64 -1.44 -12.23 2.15
N LEU A 65 -1.16 -11.31 1.22
CA LEU A 65 -1.43 -9.89 1.42
C LEU A 65 -2.91 -9.60 1.70
N VAL A 66 -3.83 -10.24 0.98
CA VAL A 66 -5.28 -10.02 1.17
C VAL A 66 -5.70 -10.48 2.57
N ALA A 67 -5.26 -11.66 2.98
CA ALA A 67 -5.61 -12.24 4.28
C ALA A 67 -4.97 -11.46 5.45
N GLU A 68 -3.71 -11.06 5.32
CA GLU A 68 -3.04 -10.20 6.31
C GLU A 68 -3.70 -8.83 6.38
N PHE A 69 -3.99 -8.22 5.22
CA PHE A 69 -4.68 -6.95 5.19
C PHE A 69 -6.07 -7.01 5.81
N ASP A 70 -6.75 -8.16 5.89
CA ASP A 70 -8.05 -8.24 6.54
C ASP A 70 -7.97 -8.17 8.09
N LYS A 71 -6.83 -8.55 8.66
CA LYS A 71 -6.59 -8.51 10.12
C LYS A 71 -6.70 -7.09 10.67
N ASP A 72 -6.97 -6.98 11.96
CA ASP A 72 -7.14 -5.68 12.58
C ASP A 72 -5.84 -4.86 12.68
N ASP A 73 -4.66 -5.47 12.70
CA ASP A 73 -3.41 -4.69 12.87
C ASP A 73 -3.06 -3.84 11.64
N TYR A 74 -3.58 -4.20 10.46
CA TYR A 74 -3.30 -3.51 9.20
C TYR A 74 -4.48 -2.63 8.80
N LYS A 75 -4.25 -1.32 8.68
CA LYS A 75 -5.29 -0.33 8.40
C LYS A 75 -5.12 0.35 7.04
N VAL A 76 -3.90 0.39 6.52
CA VAL A 76 -3.56 1.12 5.29
C VAL A 76 -2.84 0.21 4.31
N LEU A 77 -3.28 0.24 3.04
CA LEU A 77 -2.61 -0.46 1.94
C LEU A 77 -2.07 0.56 0.94
N LEU A 78 -0.75 0.59 0.76
CA LEU A 78 -0.04 1.46 -0.18
C LEU A 78 0.16 0.71 -1.50
N VAL A 79 -0.44 1.20 -2.58
CA VAL A 79 -0.51 0.50 -3.86
C VAL A 79 0.15 1.35 -4.94
N ALA A 80 0.91 0.73 -5.85
CA ALA A 80 1.40 1.41 -7.06
C ALA A 80 0.66 0.95 -8.32
N ASN A 81 0.90 -0.30 -8.72
CA ASN A 81 0.42 -0.85 -9.99
C ASN A 81 -0.39 -2.16 -9.84
N LYS A 82 -0.57 -2.65 -8.62
CA LYS A 82 -1.41 -3.83 -8.33
C LYS A 82 -2.81 -3.41 -7.92
N TYR A 83 -3.76 -4.34 -7.87
CA TYR A 83 -5.07 -4.14 -7.23
C TYR A 83 -5.88 -2.92 -7.74
N GLN A 84 -5.61 -2.46 -8.97
CA GLN A 84 -6.37 -1.40 -9.62
C GLN A 84 -7.74 -1.90 -10.14
N THR A 85 -7.91 -3.23 -10.23
CA THR A 85 -9.16 -3.92 -10.56
C THR A 85 -9.24 -5.23 -9.78
N GLY A 86 -10.41 -5.60 -9.26
CA GLY A 86 -10.65 -6.92 -8.67
C GLY A 86 -10.10 -7.13 -7.26
N PHE A 87 -9.73 -6.07 -6.53
CA PHE A 87 -9.44 -6.15 -5.11
C PHE A 87 -10.72 -5.91 -4.31
N ASP A 88 -11.27 -6.97 -3.74
CA ASP A 88 -12.46 -6.89 -2.89
C ASP A 88 -12.04 -6.94 -1.42
N GLN A 89 -12.29 -5.84 -0.71
CA GLN A 89 -12.10 -5.75 0.73
C GLN A 89 -13.30 -5.01 1.31
N PRO A 90 -14.28 -5.71 1.92
CA PRO A 90 -15.52 -5.13 2.43
C PRO A 90 -15.34 -3.98 3.43
N LYS A 91 -14.19 -3.96 4.14
CA LYS A 91 -13.84 -2.92 5.12
C LYS A 91 -13.13 -1.72 4.49
N LEU A 92 -12.92 -1.69 3.17
CA LEU A 92 -12.26 -0.58 2.48
C LEU A 92 -13.24 0.59 2.36
N CYS A 93 -13.04 1.62 3.19
CA CYS A 93 -13.97 2.76 3.28
C CYS A 93 -13.41 4.05 2.67
N ALA A 94 -12.11 4.10 2.40
CA ALA A 94 -11.45 5.30 1.89
C ALA A 94 -10.34 4.97 0.90
N MET A 95 -10.21 5.79 -0.13
CA MET A 95 -9.14 5.69 -1.12
C MET A 95 -8.50 7.06 -1.37
N TYR A 96 -7.18 7.15 -1.21
CA TYR A 96 -6.39 8.33 -1.52
C TYR A 96 -5.65 8.11 -2.84
N ILE A 97 -5.92 8.94 -3.84
CA ILE A 97 -5.36 8.74 -5.18
C ILE A 97 -4.34 9.84 -5.47
N LEU A 98 -3.06 9.48 -5.38
CA LEU A 98 -1.89 10.33 -5.65
C LEU A 98 -1.36 10.12 -7.07
N LYS A 99 -2.28 10.03 -8.04
CA LYS A 99 -1.97 9.90 -9.47
C LYS A 99 -3.00 10.69 -10.26
N ARG A 100 -2.57 11.28 -11.38
CA ARG A 100 -3.52 11.89 -12.32
C ARG A 100 -4.35 10.78 -12.97
N LEU A 101 -5.61 10.68 -12.58
CA LEU A 101 -6.59 9.84 -13.28
C LEU A 101 -6.92 10.51 -14.62
N ARG A 102 -6.76 9.79 -15.73
CA ARG A 102 -7.16 10.23 -17.07
C ARG A 102 -8.11 9.19 -17.67
N GLY A 103 -9.26 9.64 -18.17
CA GLY A 103 -10.24 8.82 -18.90
C GLY A 103 -10.98 7.78 -18.03
N VAL A 104 -11.41 6.69 -18.66
CA VAL A 104 -12.19 5.56 -18.08
C VAL A 104 -11.56 4.90 -16.84
N ASN A 105 -10.26 5.10 -16.58
CA ASN A 105 -9.58 4.62 -15.37
C ASN A 105 -10.10 5.26 -14.07
N ALA A 106 -10.75 6.44 -14.14
CA ALA A 106 -11.37 7.05 -12.97
C ALA A 106 -12.58 6.25 -12.48
N VAL A 107 -13.36 5.68 -13.40
CA VAL A 107 -14.57 4.91 -13.08
C VAL A 107 -14.19 3.54 -12.49
N GLN A 108 -13.15 2.87 -13.02
CA GLN A 108 -12.70 1.57 -12.51
C GLN A 108 -12.00 1.62 -11.14
N THR A 109 -11.49 2.79 -10.72
CA THR A 109 -10.80 2.93 -9.43
C THR A 109 -11.77 3.22 -8.27
N LEU A 110 -12.99 3.68 -8.57
CA LEU A 110 -13.99 4.15 -7.59
C LEU A 110 -15.25 3.26 -7.52
N SER A 111 -15.24 2.11 -8.21
CA SER A 111 -16.40 1.21 -8.32
C SER A 111 -16.38 0.05 -7.35
#